data_AF-A0A954Z764-F1
#
_entry.id   AF-A0A954Z764-F1
#
_cell.length_a   1.000
_cell.length_b   1.000
_cell.length_c   1.000
_cell.angle_alpha   90.00
_cell.angle_beta   90.00
_cell.angle_gamma   90.00
#
_symmetry.space_group_name_H-M   'P 1'
#
loop_
_entity.id
_entity.type
_entity.pdbx_description
1 polymer ?
#
loop_
_entity_poly.entity_id
_entity_poly.type
_entity_poly.pdbx_seq_one_letter_code
_entity_poly.pdbx_strand_id
1 'polypeptide(L)'
;MIGSNSHDGRGDAALRAELSLRRLQPRLDEVWDSCCADVAIRESFERRLAQNWRALFENLFELYGDQYDFFYWLEQVLRTAAQSWAERPASLRAVDERRLHDPDWFLSERMVGGALYVDLFS
;
A
#
# COMPACT_ATOMS: atom_id res chain seq x y z
N MET A 1 33.99 24.22 -17.00
CA MET A 1 33.85 22.76 -16.79
C MET A 1 33.02 22.57 -15.52
N ILE A 2 31.69 22.57 -15.63
CA ILE A 2 30.78 22.14 -14.56
C ILE A 2 29.64 21.42 -15.27
N GLY A 3 29.67 20.08 -15.21
CA GLY A 3 28.65 19.23 -15.82
C GLY A 3 27.38 19.26 -14.99
N SER A 4 26.28 19.66 -15.63
CA SER A 4 24.92 19.48 -15.13
C SER A 4 24.61 17.97 -15.05
N ASN A 5 24.53 17.40 -13.85
CA ASN A 5 24.15 16.00 -13.65
C ASN A 5 22.86 15.89 -12.82
N SER A 6 21.76 16.42 -13.34
CA SER A 6 20.48 16.52 -12.61
C SER A 6 19.31 15.82 -13.32
N HIS A 7 19.55 14.72 -14.05
CA HIS A 7 18.48 14.03 -14.79
C HIS A 7 18.36 12.50 -14.64
N ASP A 8 19.16 11.83 -13.79
CA ASP A 8 19.15 10.35 -13.70
C ASP A 8 18.61 9.76 -12.38
N GLY A 9 18.19 10.60 -11.43
CA GLY A 9 17.73 10.11 -10.12
C GLY A 9 16.35 9.40 -10.13
N ARG A 10 15.46 9.75 -11.08
CA ARG A 10 14.11 9.17 -11.15
C ARG A 10 14.08 7.78 -11.79
N GLY A 11 14.99 7.52 -12.74
CA GLY A 11 15.11 6.21 -13.40
C GLY A 11 15.65 5.16 -12.43
N ASP A 12 16.64 5.55 -11.63
CA ASP A 12 17.22 4.70 -10.58
C ASP A 12 16.20 4.38 -9.47
N ALA A 13 15.40 5.36 -9.03
CA ALA A 13 14.34 5.12 -8.04
C ALA A 13 13.28 4.11 -8.51
N ALA A 14 12.82 4.23 -9.76
CA ALA A 14 11.84 3.31 -10.34
C ALA A 14 12.40 1.88 -10.46
N LEU A 15 13.66 1.74 -10.89
CA LEU A 15 14.33 0.45 -10.96
C LEU A 15 14.50 -0.19 -9.58
N ARG A 16 14.93 0.59 -8.58
CA ARG A 16 15.05 0.14 -7.19
C ARG A 16 13.71 -0.32 -6.63
N ALA A 17 12.64 0.41 -6.92
CA ALA A 17 11.29 0.00 -6.53
C ALA A 17 10.93 -1.36 -7.13
N GLU A 18 11.11 -1.55 -8.44
CA GLU A 18 10.78 -2.81 -9.12
C GLU A 18 11.61 -3.99 -8.59
N LEU A 19 12.93 -3.79 -8.44
CA LEU A 19 13.83 -4.82 -7.90
C LEU A 19 13.45 -5.20 -6.46
N SER A 20 13.07 -4.21 -5.65
CA SER A 20 12.67 -4.43 -4.26
C SER A 20 11.38 -5.25 -4.19
N LEU A 21 10.36 -4.90 -4.98
CA LEU A 21 9.12 -5.68 -5.02
C LEU A 21 9.37 -7.12 -5.47
N ARG A 22 10.16 -7.30 -6.53
CA ARG A 22 10.51 -8.63 -7.04
C ARG A 22 11.21 -9.49 -5.98
N ARG A 23 12.07 -8.89 -5.16
CA ARG A 23 12.77 -9.57 -4.05
C ARG A 23 11.86 -9.88 -2.87
N LEU A 24 10.84 -9.05 -2.63
CA LEU A 24 9.88 -9.22 -1.55
C LEU A 24 8.72 -10.14 -1.94
N GLN A 25 8.53 -10.44 -3.24
CA GLN A 25 7.46 -11.31 -3.73
C GLN A 25 7.38 -12.67 -3.00
N PRO A 26 8.48 -13.42 -2.75
CA PRO A 26 8.41 -14.68 -2.02
C PRO A 26 7.86 -14.51 -0.59
N ARG A 27 8.10 -13.37 0.05
CA ARG A 27 7.57 -13.06 1.40
C ARG A 27 6.08 -12.80 1.39
N LEU A 28 5.55 -12.25 0.31
CA LEU A 28 4.11 -12.12 0.12
C LEU A 28 3.48 -13.48 -0.16
N ASP A 29 4.12 -14.31 -0.97
CA ASP A 29 3.66 -15.69 -1.23
C ASP A 29 3.54 -16.50 0.07
N GLU A 30 4.56 -16.41 0.95
CA GLU A 30 4.53 -17.01 2.30
C GLU A 30 3.30 -16.56 3.13
N VAL A 31 2.91 -15.29 3.04
CA VAL A 31 1.73 -14.77 3.74
C VAL A 31 0.44 -15.37 3.17
N TRP A 32 0.31 -15.41 1.84
CA TRP A 32 -0.87 -15.99 1.19
C TRP A 32 -1.06 -17.46 1.51
N ASP A 33 0.04 -18.22 1.50
CA ASP A 33 0.05 -19.63 1.87
C ASP A 33 -0.35 -19.82 3.34
N SER A 34 0.16 -18.98 4.25
CA SER A 34 -0.15 -19.08 5.67
C SER A 34 -1.62 -18.80 6.03
N CYS A 35 -2.27 -17.92 5.26
CA CYS A 35 -3.67 -17.54 5.49
C CYS A 35 -4.67 -18.38 4.72
N CYS A 36 -4.21 -19.27 3.82
CA CYS A 36 -5.06 -19.99 2.87
C CYS A 36 -6.03 -19.04 2.13
N ALA A 37 -5.54 -17.85 1.73
CA ALA A 37 -6.38 -16.82 1.13
C ALA A 37 -6.91 -17.27 -0.24
N ASP A 38 -8.16 -16.90 -0.56
CA ASP A 38 -8.74 -17.12 -1.88
C ASP A 38 -7.95 -16.37 -2.97
N VAL A 39 -7.83 -16.99 -4.15
CA VAL A 39 -7.12 -16.44 -5.32
C VAL A 39 -7.63 -15.05 -5.66
N ALA A 40 -8.95 -14.83 -5.61
CA ALA A 40 -9.54 -13.53 -5.90
C ALA A 40 -9.11 -12.43 -4.91
N ILE A 41 -8.88 -12.79 -3.64
CA ILE A 41 -8.42 -11.86 -2.60
C ILE A 41 -6.97 -11.45 -2.88
N ARG A 42 -6.13 -12.44 -3.17
CA ARG A 42 -4.73 -12.27 -3.53
C ARG A 42 -4.57 -11.40 -4.78
N GLU A 43 -5.24 -11.74 -5.87
CA GLU A 43 -5.15 -10.99 -7.14
C GLU A 43 -5.60 -9.54 -6.98
N SER A 44 -6.66 -9.29 -6.19
CA SER A 44 -7.13 -7.93 -5.92
C SER A 44 -6.08 -7.10 -5.18
N PHE A 45 -5.39 -7.71 -4.20
CA PHE A 45 -4.28 -7.06 -3.49
C PHE A 45 -3.09 -6.80 -4.42
N GLU A 46 -2.63 -7.82 -5.16
CA GLU A 46 -1.47 -7.72 -6.05
C GLU A 46 -1.67 -6.63 -7.11
N ARG A 47 -2.87 -6.52 -7.67
CA ARG A 47 -3.23 -5.45 -8.60
C ARG A 47 -3.15 -4.06 -7.96
N ARG A 48 -3.70 -3.89 -6.75
CA ARG A 48 -3.64 -2.62 -6.01
C ARG A 48 -2.21 -2.28 -5.59
N LEU A 49 -1.43 -3.28 -5.18
CA LEU A 49 -0.03 -3.13 -4.86
C LEU A 49 0.75 -2.66 -6.09
N ALA A 50 0.61 -3.33 -7.24
CA ALA A 50 1.29 -2.93 -8.48
C ALA A 50 0.97 -1.48 -8.89
N GLN A 51 -0.29 -1.03 -8.73
CA GLN A 51 -0.72 0.33 -9.04
C GLN A 51 -0.10 1.39 -8.11
N ASN A 52 0.05 1.08 -6.82
CA ASN A 52 0.46 2.04 -5.80
C ASN A 52 1.93 1.89 -5.36
N TRP A 53 2.58 0.80 -5.77
CA TRP A 53 3.89 0.39 -5.24
C TRP A 53 4.96 1.44 -5.46
N ARG A 54 5.04 2.01 -6.66
CA ARG A 54 6.06 3.00 -6.99
C ARG A 54 5.98 4.21 -6.07
N ALA A 55 4.78 4.78 -5.94
CA ALA A 55 4.57 5.94 -5.08
C ALA A 55 4.83 5.58 -3.60
N LEU A 56 4.40 4.41 -3.15
CA LEU A 56 4.68 3.93 -1.79
C LEU A 56 6.19 3.82 -1.53
N PHE A 57 6.92 3.14 -2.43
CA PHE A 57 8.35 2.93 -2.30
C PHE A 57 9.14 4.24 -2.34
N GLU A 58 8.84 5.12 -3.30
CA GLU A 58 9.54 6.41 -3.44
C GLU A 58 9.37 7.27 -2.18
N ASN A 59 8.14 7.38 -1.66
CA ASN A 59 7.88 8.13 -0.41
C ASN A 59 8.60 7.53 0.80
N LEU A 60 8.57 6.20 0.96
CA LEU A 60 9.23 5.53 2.08
C LEU A 60 10.76 5.62 1.97
N PHE A 61 11.30 5.46 0.77
CA PHE A 61 12.74 5.51 0.52
C PHE A 61 13.29 6.93 0.68
N GLU A 62 12.52 7.96 0.30
CA GLU A 62 12.91 9.36 0.54
C GLU A 62 13.01 9.67 2.05
N LEU A 63 12.09 9.15 2.86
CA LEU A 63 12.06 9.41 4.29
C LEU A 63 13.04 8.54 5.09
N TYR A 64 13.21 7.28 4.68
CA TYR A 64 13.85 6.25 5.51
C TYR A 64 14.91 5.42 4.77
N GLY A 65 15.23 5.72 3.51
CA GLY A 65 16.15 4.91 2.69
C GLY A 65 17.58 4.83 3.22
N ASP A 66 18.01 5.82 4.00
CA ASP A 66 19.33 5.84 4.65
C ASP A 66 19.38 5.04 5.97
N GLN A 67 18.24 4.52 6.44
CA GLN A 67 18.20 3.65 7.62
C GLN A 67 18.75 2.28 7.27
N TYR A 68 19.66 1.77 8.10
CA TYR A 68 20.34 0.49 7.89
C TYR A 68 19.37 -0.69 7.68
N ASP A 69 18.20 -0.65 8.33
CA ASP A 69 17.20 -1.70 8.35
C ASP A 69 15.97 -1.42 7.47
N PHE A 70 16.04 -0.42 6.57
CA PHE A 70 14.92 0.00 5.72
C PHE A 70 14.16 -1.16 5.06
N PHE A 71 14.88 -2.09 4.44
CA PHE A 71 14.25 -3.21 3.72
C PHE A 71 13.58 -4.23 4.65
N TYR A 72 14.05 -4.36 5.90
CA TYR A 72 13.38 -5.21 6.89
C TYR A 72 12.02 -4.62 7.26
N TRP A 73 11.95 -3.30 7.47
CA TRP A 73 10.69 -2.61 7.74
C TRP A 73 9.76 -2.61 6.54
N LEU A 74 10.29 -2.39 5.34
CA LEU A 74 9.51 -2.46 4.10
C LEU A 74 8.86 -3.83 3.91
N GLU A 75 9.59 -4.91 4.20
CA GLU A 75 9.04 -6.26 4.21
C GLU A 75 7.89 -6.38 5.23
N GLN A 76 8.08 -5.91 6.47
CA GLN A 76 7.03 -5.99 7.49
C GLN A 76 5.77 -5.21 7.08
N VAL A 77 5.92 -4.01 6.51
CA VAL A 77 4.78 -3.23 6.00
C VAL A 77 3.98 -4.03 4.97
N LEU A 78 4.67 -4.65 4.01
CA LEU A 78 4.00 -5.46 2.98
C LEU A 78 3.32 -6.70 3.57
N ARG A 79 3.98 -7.42 4.48
CA ARG A 79 3.41 -8.60 5.12
C ARG A 79 2.19 -8.25 5.95
N THR A 80 2.25 -7.18 6.76
CA THR A 80 1.11 -6.69 7.54
C THR A 80 -0.05 -6.24 6.65
N ALA A 81 0.23 -5.53 5.55
CA ALA A 81 -0.80 -5.10 4.62
C ALA A 81 -1.49 -6.31 3.94
N ALA A 82 -0.72 -7.30 3.51
CA ALA A 82 -1.25 -8.53 2.91
C ALA A 82 -2.12 -9.32 3.90
N GLN A 83 -1.63 -9.52 5.13
CA GLN A 83 -2.37 -10.16 6.21
C GLN A 83 -3.69 -9.45 6.50
N SER A 84 -3.62 -8.12 6.70
CA SER A 84 -4.80 -7.30 6.99
C SER A 84 -5.83 -7.34 5.87
N TRP A 85 -5.37 -7.46 4.61
CA TRP A 85 -6.26 -7.62 3.46
C TRP A 85 -6.91 -9.01 3.41
N ALA A 86 -6.16 -10.08 3.70
CA ALA A 86 -6.70 -11.44 3.78
C ALA A 86 -7.81 -11.55 4.84
N GLU A 87 -7.59 -10.93 6.01
CA GLU A 87 -8.52 -10.92 7.13
C GLU A 87 -9.71 -9.97 6.93
N ARG A 88 -9.68 -9.10 5.91
CA ARG A 88 -10.67 -8.04 5.74
C ARG A 88 -12.07 -8.61 5.44
N PRO A 89 -13.09 -8.30 6.26
CA PRO A 89 -14.46 -8.75 6.03
C PRO A 89 -14.98 -8.38 4.65
N ALA A 90 -15.77 -9.28 4.04
CA ALA A 90 -16.31 -9.09 2.69
C ALA A 90 -17.16 -7.81 2.56
N SER A 91 -17.90 -7.44 3.61
CA SER A 91 -18.67 -6.19 3.66
C SER A 91 -17.80 -4.94 3.54
N LEU A 92 -16.62 -4.93 4.17
CA LEU A 92 -15.67 -3.81 4.06
C LEU A 92 -14.97 -3.78 2.71
N ARG A 93 -14.65 -4.94 2.11
CA ARG A 93 -14.14 -5.01 0.75
C ARG A 93 -15.14 -4.45 -0.27
N ALA A 94 -16.44 -4.70 -0.08
CA ALA A 94 -17.49 -4.12 -0.92
C ALA A 94 -17.57 -2.59 -0.79
N VAL A 95 -17.28 -2.03 0.39
CA VAL A 95 -17.15 -0.57 0.57
C VAL A 95 -15.93 -0.04 -0.18
N ASP A 96 -14.81 -0.75 -0.14
CA ASP A 96 -13.59 -0.34 -0.86
C ASP A 96 -13.85 -0.29 -2.37
N GLU A 97 -14.47 -1.33 -2.95
CA GLU A 97 -14.83 -1.35 -4.38
C GLU A 97 -15.78 -0.22 -4.75
N ARG A 98 -16.79 0.07 -3.91
CA ARG A 98 -17.71 1.19 -4.15
C ARG A 98 -16.96 2.53 -4.21
N ARG A 99 -16.02 2.76 -3.29
CA ARG A 99 -15.24 4.00 -3.23
C ARG A 99 -14.22 4.11 -4.35
N LEU A 100 -13.72 2.99 -4.88
CA LEU A 100 -12.89 3.01 -6.09
C LEU A 100 -13.68 3.44 -7.32
N HIS A 101 -14.96 3.08 -7.40
CA HIS A 101 -15.86 3.50 -8.49
C HIS A 101 -16.45 4.90 -8.31
N ASP A 102 -16.48 5.42 -7.08
CA ASP A 102 -16.96 6.76 -6.74
C ASP A 102 -15.88 7.50 -5.90
N PRO A 103 -14.84 8.05 -6.55
CA PRO A 103 -13.73 8.68 -5.84
C PRO A 103 -14.14 9.93 -5.06
N ASP A 104 -15.17 10.64 -5.53
CA ASP A 104 -15.66 11.89 -4.95
C ASP A 104 -16.81 11.69 -3.95
N TRP A 105 -17.03 10.46 -3.47
CA TRP A 105 -18.12 10.10 -2.55
C TRP A 105 -18.21 11.01 -1.31
N PHE A 106 -17.07 11.52 -0.84
CA PHE A 106 -16.97 12.39 0.33
C PHE A 106 -17.39 13.85 0.04
N LEU A 107 -17.53 14.23 -1.23
CA LEU A 107 -17.99 15.56 -1.66
C LEU A 107 -19.50 15.65 -1.84
N SER A 108 -20.24 14.54 -1.75
CA SER A 108 -21.71 14.57 -1.89
C SER A 108 -22.35 15.42 -0.79
N GLU A 109 -23.35 16.20 -1.18
CA GLU A 109 -24.24 16.97 -0.29
C GLU A 109 -25.00 16.11 0.73
N ARG A 110 -25.05 14.79 0.49
CA ARG A 110 -25.65 13.81 1.39
C ARG A 110 -24.75 13.46 2.58
N MET A 111 -23.46 13.80 2.51
CA MET A 111 -22.50 13.54 3.58
C MET A 111 -22.58 14.62 4.65
N VAL A 112 -23.09 14.26 5.84
CA VAL A 112 -23.08 15.12 7.03
C VAL A 112 -22.30 14.40 8.14
N GLY A 113 -21.27 15.05 8.68
CA GLY A 113 -20.43 14.51 9.75
C GLY A 113 -20.79 15.08 11.11
N GLY A 114 -20.64 14.26 12.15
CA GLY A 114 -20.70 14.68 13.56
C GLY A 114 -19.51 14.13 14.33
N ALA A 115 -19.02 14.88 15.31
CA ALA A 115 -17.92 14.48 16.18
C ALA A 115 -18.38 14.56 17.63
N LEU A 116 -18.28 13.45 18.36
CA LEU A 116 -18.78 13.29 19.72
C LEU A 116 -17.82 12.41 20.51
N TYR A 117 -17.77 12.64 21.82
CA TYR A 117 -16.98 11.82 22.73
C TYR A 117 -17.82 10.64 23.22
N VAL A 118 -17.26 9.42 23.15
CA VAL A 118 -17.98 8.18 23.46
C VAL A 118 -18.44 8.14 24.92
N ASP A 119 -17.66 8.70 25.84
CA ASP A 119 -17.93 8.77 27.27
C ASP A 119 -18.91 9.89 27.67
N LEU A 120 -19.01 10.97 26.89
CA LEU A 120 -19.87 12.12 27.19
C LEU A 120 -21.24 12.08 26.50
N PHE A 121 -21.42 11.19 25.52
CA PHE A 121 -22.63 11.13 24.68
C PHE A 121 -23.48 9.86 24.89
N SER A 122 -23.19 9.07 25.93
CA SER A 122 -23.89 7.81 26.27
C SER A 122 -24.87 7.97 27.43
#